data_AF-X0TFM1-F1
#
_entry.id   AF-X0TFM1-F1
#
_cell.length_a   1.000
_cell.length_b   1.000
_cell.length_c   1.000
_cell.angle_alpha   90.00
_cell.angle_beta   90.00
_cell.angle_gamma   90.00
#
_symmetry.space_group_name_H-M   'P 1'
#
loop_
_entity.id
_entity.type
_entity.pdbx_description
1 polymer ?
#
loop_
_entity_poly.entity_id
_entity_poly.type
_entity_poly.pdbx_seq_one_letter_code
_entity_poly.pdbx_strand_id
1 'polypeptide(L)' 'VNSGIILKSSEPKAGFMPAKDPANIKLSEISEAVAAAGFGRPTAESAGALERITQAQRDALAQYSIKQILG' A
#
# COMPACT_ATOMS: atom_id res chain seq x y z
N VAL A 1 3.90 -5.42 7.35
CA VAL A 1 5.27 -5.97 7.55
C VAL A 1 5.72 -6.73 6.30
N ASN A 2 4.97 -7.75 5.87
CA ASN A 2 5.35 -8.60 4.73
C ASN A 2 5.58 -7.85 3.40
N SER A 3 4.92 -6.70 3.19
CA SER A 3 5.12 -5.84 2.03
C SER A 3 6.36 -4.92 2.11
N GLY A 4 7.12 -4.96 3.20
CA GLY A 4 8.31 -4.13 3.38
C GLY A 4 8.04 -2.64 3.60
N ILE A 5 6.78 -2.20 3.75
CA ILE A 5 6.44 -0.78 3.98
C ILE A 5 6.68 -0.36 5.43
N ILE A 6 6.53 -1.30 6.36
CA ILE A 6 6.78 -1.11 7.79
C ILE A 6 7.68 -2.21 8.33
N LEU A 7 8.51 -1.84 9.29
CA LEU A 7 9.37 -2.73 10.06
C LEU A 7 8.79 -2.91 11.46
N LYS A 8 8.97 -4.11 12.03
CA LYS A 8 8.70 -4.36 13.44
C LYS A 8 9.98 -4.07 14.23
N SER A 9 9.90 -3.19 15.22
CA SER A 9 10.97 -2.99 16.21
C SER A 9 10.65 -3.76 17.47
N SER A 10 11.70 -4.27 18.14
CA SER A 10 11.62 -4.86 19.48
C SER A 10 12.32 -3.99 20.54
N GLU A 11 13.09 -2.98 20.12
CA GLU A 11 13.88 -2.12 21.00
C GLU A 11 13.72 -0.63 20.64
N PRO A 12 13.83 0.29 21.62
CA PRO A 12 13.77 0.05 23.07
C PRO A 12 12.36 -0.36 23.54
N LYS A 13 11.35 -0.26 22.67
CA LYS A 13 9.98 -0.77 22.89
C LYS A 13 9.50 -1.48 21.63
N ALA A 14 8.72 -2.53 21.83
CA ALA A 14 8.05 -3.21 20.72
C ALA A 14 7.12 -2.24 19.99
N GLY A 15 7.18 -2.23 18.66
CA GLY A 15 6.37 -1.33 17.84
C GLY A 15 6.59 -1.51 16.35
N PHE A 16 6.05 -0.57 15.57
CA PHE A 16 6.24 -0.52 14.13
C PHE A 16 6.74 0.85 13.70
N MET A 17 7.59 0.87 12.68
CA MET A 17 8.09 2.10 12.08
C MET A 17 8.09 1.99 10.55
N PRO A 18 8.02 3.11 9.81
CA PRO A 18 8.22 3.10 8.36
C PRO A 18 9.55 2.46 8.00
N ALA A 19 9.57 1.64 6.96
CA ALA A 19 10.81 1.00 6.49
C ALA A 19 11.68 1.94 5.64
N LYS A 20 11.10 3.04 5.15
CA LYS A 20 11.74 4.06 4.32
C LYS A 20 11.13 5.42 4.63
N ASP A 21 11.77 6.49 4.13
CA ASP A 21 11.26 7.86 4.23
C ASP A 21 9.78 7.92 3.76
N PRO A 22 8.84 8.50 4.53
CA PRO A 22 7.45 8.67 4.15
C PRO A 22 7.20 9.38 2.81
N ALA A 23 8.15 10.19 2.32
CA ALA A 23 8.12 10.78 0.98
C ALA A 23 8.24 9.74 -0.15
N ASN A 24 8.83 8.58 0.15
CA ASN A 24 9.10 7.48 -0.77
C ASN A 24 8.13 6.30 -0.60
N ILE A 25 7.09 6.44 0.23
CA ILE A 25 6.01 5.46 0.37
C ILE A 25 4.79 5.99 -0.37
N LYS A 26 4.44 5.39 -1.51
CA LYS A 26 3.26 5.76 -2.30
C LYS A 26 1.98 5.18 -1.68
N LEU A 27 0.86 5.86 -1.88
CA LEU A 27 -0.43 5.35 -1.40
C LEU A 27 -0.86 4.07 -2.13
N SER A 28 -0.44 3.90 -3.39
CA SER A 28 -0.65 2.66 -4.15
C SER A 28 0.01 1.46 -3.46
N GLU A 29 1.23 1.61 -2.96
CA GLU A 29 1.95 0.54 -2.23
C GLU A 29 1.18 0.13 -0.96
N ILE A 30 0.60 1.10 -0.24
CA ILE A 30 -0.22 0.82 0.95
C ILE A 30 -1.48 0.05 0.55
N SER A 31 -2.19 0.53 -0.49
CA SER A 31 -3.39 -0.13 -1.00
C SER A 31 -3.11 -1.57 -1.42
N GLU A 32 -1.99 -1.82 -2.11
CA GLU A 32 -1.57 -3.16 -2.52
C GLU A 32 -1.20 -4.03 -1.31
N ALA A 33 -0.48 -3.50 -0.33
CA ALA A 33 -0.13 -4.22 0.87
C ALA A 33 -1.35 -4.63 1.71
N VAL A 34 -2.35 -3.75 1.81
CA VAL A 34 -3.63 -4.03 2.48
C VAL A 34 -4.43 -5.05 1.69
N ALA A 35 -4.51 -4.90 0.36
CA ALA A 35 -5.22 -5.85 -0.49
C ALA A 35 -4.58 -7.26 -0.46
N ALA A 36 -3.25 -7.34 -0.42
CA ALA A 36 -2.54 -8.62 -0.31
C ALA A 36 -2.70 -9.29 1.07
N ALA A 37 -2.85 -8.49 2.13
CA ALA A 37 -3.13 -9.00 3.47
C ALA A 37 -4.63 -9.30 3.71
N GLY A 38 -5.50 -8.70 2.89
CA GLY A 38 -6.96 -8.85 2.97
C GLY A 38 -7.45 -10.08 2.21
N PHE A 39 -8.45 -10.75 2.76
CA PHE A 39 -9.08 -11.95 2.17
C PHE A 39 -9.97 -11.66 0.94
N GLY A 40 -9.96 -10.44 0.41
CA GLY A 40 -10.96 -9.96 -0.54
C GLY A 40 -10.33 -9.40 -1.80
N ARG A 41 -9.75 -10.26 -2.64
CA ARG A 41 -9.60 -9.92 -4.06
C ARG A 41 -10.71 -10.65 -4.83
N PRO A 42 -11.54 -9.95 -5.62
CA PRO A 42 -12.31 -10.62 -6.66
C PRO A 42 -11.31 -11.37 -7.54
N THR A 43 -11.41 -12.69 -7.56
CA THR A 43 -10.66 -13.52 -8.52
C THR A 43 -11.01 -13.01 -9.92
N ALA A 44 -9.99 -12.83 -10.74
CA ALA A 44 -9.99 -12.08 -11.98
C ALA A 44 -10.77 -12.76 -13.13
N GLU A 45 -12.05 -13.06 -12.92
CA GLU A 45 -12.93 -13.66 -13.94
C GLU A 45 -13.80 -12.61 -14.68
N SER A 46 -13.62 -11.31 -14.44
CA SER A 46 -14.28 -10.24 -15.21
C SER A 46 -13.23 -9.31 -15.85
N ALA A 47 -12.54 -9.84 -16.85
CA ALA A 47 -11.17 -9.49 -17.25
C ALA A 47 -11.01 -8.27 -18.19
N GLY A 48 -11.82 -7.22 -18.09
CA GLY A 48 -11.68 -6.07 -19.00
C GLY A 48 -11.92 -4.72 -18.37
N ALA A 49 -13.18 -4.41 -18.09
CA ALA A 49 -13.55 -3.11 -17.51
C ALA A 49 -13.08 -2.98 -16.06
N LEU A 50 -13.21 -4.04 -15.26
CA LEU A 50 -12.82 -4.03 -13.85
C LEU A 50 -11.31 -3.90 -13.65
N GLU A 51 -10.52 -4.51 -14.53
CA GLU A 51 -9.07 -4.37 -14.52
C GLU A 51 -8.64 -2.93 -14.82
N ARG A 52 -9.26 -2.28 -15.82
CA ARG A 52 -9.00 -0.86 -16.12
C ARG A 52 -9.37 0.06 -14.95
N ILE A 53 -10.49 -0.21 -14.28
CA ILE A 53 -10.90 0.56 -13.10
C ILE A 53 -9.88 0.39 -11.97
N THR A 54 -9.46 -0.85 -11.72
CA THR A 54 -8.45 -1.17 -10.69
C THR A 54 -7.10 -0.51 -11.02
N GLN A 55 -6.71 -0.51 -12.31
CA GLN A 55 -5.49 0.15 -12.75
C GLN A 55 -5.57 1.67 -12.58
N ALA A 56 -6.66 2.30 -13.01
CA ALA A 56 -6.86 3.73 -12.85
C ALA A 56 -6.83 4.16 -11.36
N GLN A 57 -7.42 3.36 -10.47
CA GLN A 57 -7.33 3.60 -9.02
C GLN A 57 -5.88 3.53 -8.53
N ARG A 58 -5.11 2.51 -8.95
CA ARG A 58 -3.69 2.40 -8.58
C ARG A 58 -2.86 3.56 -9.08
N ASP A 59 -3.07 3.97 -10.34
CA ASP A 59 -2.34 5.09 -10.96
C ASP A 59 -2.63 6.41 -10.25
N ALA A 60 -3.88 6.65 -9.85
CA ALA A 60 -4.26 7.82 -9.07
C ALA A 60 -3.56 7.83 -7.69
N LEU A 61 -3.51 6.70 -7.00
CA LEU A 61 -2.86 6.59 -5.69
C LEU A 61 -1.33 6.66 -5.77
N ALA A 62 -0.72 6.24 -6.89
CA ALA A 62 0.73 6.28 -7.09
C ALA A 62 1.30 7.72 -7.15
N GLN A 63 0.45 8.71 -7.40
CA GLN A 63 0.85 10.12 -7.48
C GLN A 63 1.11 10.74 -6.10
N TYR A 64 0.61 10.12 -5.03
CA TYR A 64 0.70 10.66 -3.67
C TYR A 64 1.58 9.78 -2.78
N SER A 65 2.28 10.43 -1.87
CA SER A 65 3.09 9.81 -0.82
C SER A 65 2.48 10.04 0.56
N ILE A 66 2.88 9.25 1.55
CA ILE A 66 2.46 9.45 2.94
C ILE A 66 2.77 10.87 3.41
N LYS A 67 3.95 11.40 3.09
CA LYS A 67 4.35 12.76 3.48
C LYS A 67 3.37 13.82 2.98
N GLN A 68 2.89 13.71 1.76
CA GLN A 68 1.94 14.68 1.18
C GLN A 68 0.57 14.67 1.87
N ILE A 69 0.19 13.56 2.50
CA ILE A 69 -1.11 13.42 3.18
C ILE A 69 -1.05 13.87 4.64
N LEU A 70 0.08 13.68 5.31
CA LEU A 70 0.20 13.94 6.75
C LEU A 70 0.70 15.35 7.12
N GLY A 71 1.21 16.13 6.16
CA GLY A 71 1.74 17.48 6.38
C GLY A 71 3.23 17.47 6.66
#